data_AF-A0A534X8M7-F1
#
_entry.id   AF-A0A534X8M7-F1
#
_cell.length_a   1.000
_cell.length_b   1.000
_cell.length_c   1.000
_cell.angle_alpha   90.00
_cell.angle_beta   90.00
_cell.angle_gamma   90.00
#
_symmetry.space_group_name_H-M   'P 1'
#
loop_
_entity.id
_entity.type
_entity.pdbx_description
1 polymer ?
#
loop_
_entity_poly.entity_id
_entity_poly.type
_entity_poly.pdbx_seq_one_letter_code
_entity_poly.pdbx_strand_id
1 'polypeptide(L)'
;MVRPAVVFVLLLLGRPGCARQPTVAPTPRGWLLMYPPQVEDPALPKGQRLLPEAPLADWREQAAFPSEEACTEAKRTDINRSIDHARAESGEANAKYDLAVRRAVHARCVPAAEVRSPASRD
;
A
#
# COMPACT_ATOMS: atom_id res chain seq x y z
N MET A 1 -39.53 -68.91 -1.69
CA MET A 1 -38.24 -69.25 -1.04
C MET A 1 -37.53 -67.94 -0.69
N VAL A 2 -37.57 -67.54 0.59
CA VAL A 2 -36.46 -67.48 1.57
C VAL A 2 -35.46 -66.32 1.35
N ARG A 3 -35.50 -65.34 2.28
CA ARG A 3 -34.56 -64.21 2.51
C ARG A 3 -33.17 -64.71 2.98
N PRO A 4 -32.07 -63.93 2.91
CA PRO A 4 -31.75 -63.01 4.02
C PRO A 4 -31.07 -61.68 3.62
N ALA A 5 -31.19 -60.72 4.53
CA ALA A 5 -30.46 -59.46 4.56
C ALA A 5 -28.97 -59.69 4.88
N VAL A 6 -28.09 -58.87 4.31
CA VAL A 6 -26.74 -58.66 4.84
C VAL A 6 -26.48 -57.16 4.89
N VAL A 7 -26.54 -56.64 6.11
CA VAL A 7 -26.02 -55.33 6.50
C VAL A 7 -24.50 -55.47 6.59
N PHE A 8 -23.75 -54.68 5.81
CA PHE A 8 -22.31 -54.50 6.02
C PHE A 8 -22.05 -53.03 6.39
N VAL A 9 -21.92 -52.80 7.69
CA VAL A 9 -21.33 -51.58 8.26
C VAL A 9 -19.84 -51.83 8.40
N LEU A 10 -19.02 -51.09 7.64
CA LEU A 10 -17.60 -50.88 7.89
C LEU A 10 -17.31 -49.40 7.55
N LEU A 11 -17.26 -48.55 8.57
CA LEU A 11 -16.05 -48.10 9.27
C LEU A 11 -15.25 -47.03 8.50
N LEU A 12 -15.58 -45.77 8.84
CA LEU A 12 -14.67 -44.69 9.23
C LEU A 12 -13.21 -44.83 8.73
N LEU A 13 -12.79 -43.96 7.80
CA LEU A 13 -11.45 -43.34 7.73
C LEU A 13 -11.35 -42.31 6.59
N GLY A 14 -12.33 -41.42 6.48
CA GLY A 14 -12.26 -40.26 5.60
C GLY A 14 -11.92 -38.99 6.39
N ARG A 15 -10.74 -38.91 7.01
CA ARG A 15 -10.31 -37.64 7.61
C ARG A 15 -9.97 -36.67 6.47
N PRO A 16 -10.59 -35.48 6.40
CA PRO A 16 -10.16 -34.45 5.48
C PRO A 16 -8.75 -34.06 5.92
N GLY A 17 -7.75 -34.47 5.14
CA GLY A 17 -6.41 -33.92 5.28
C GLY A 17 -6.52 -32.44 4.94
N CYS A 18 -6.73 -31.60 5.95
CA CYS A 18 -6.44 -30.19 5.85
C CYS A 18 -4.97 -30.10 5.46
N ALA A 19 -4.71 -29.90 4.17
CA ALA A 19 -3.43 -29.44 3.69
C ALA A 19 -3.17 -28.14 4.46
N ARG A 20 -2.32 -28.23 5.49
CA ARG A 20 -1.88 -27.11 6.31
C ARG A 20 -1.12 -26.20 5.35
N GLN A 21 -1.82 -25.21 4.81
CA GLN A 21 -1.18 -24.19 3.99
C GLN A 21 -0.02 -23.63 4.82
N PRO A 22 1.21 -23.58 4.28
CA PRO A 22 2.29 -22.90 4.95
C PRO A 22 1.82 -21.45 5.13
N THR A 23 1.54 -21.09 6.37
CA THR A 23 1.28 -19.71 6.75
C THR A 23 2.59 -18.98 6.50
N VAL A 24 2.75 -18.40 5.31
CA VAL A 24 3.78 -17.40 5.07
C VAL A 24 3.54 -16.33 6.12
N ALA A 25 4.40 -16.27 7.13
CA ALA A 25 4.33 -15.23 8.13
C ALA A 25 4.29 -13.89 7.39
N PRO A 26 3.35 -12.98 7.70
CA PRO A 26 3.32 -11.68 7.04
C PRO A 26 4.69 -11.05 7.22
N THR A 27 5.38 -10.80 6.10
CA THR A 27 6.67 -10.12 6.12
C THR A 27 6.48 -8.81 6.89
N PRO A 28 7.36 -8.50 7.86
CA PRO A 28 7.23 -7.27 8.61
C PRO A 28 7.18 -6.11 7.61
N ARG A 29 6.12 -5.30 7.70
CA ARG A 29 6.01 -4.02 6.99
C ARG A 29 7.11 -3.11 7.53
N GLY A 30 8.30 -3.20 6.96
CA GLY A 30 9.49 -2.48 7.40
C GLY A 30 9.42 -1.01 6.98
N TRP A 31 8.81 -0.73 5.83
CA TRP A 31 8.81 0.58 5.19
C TRP A 31 7.43 0.98 4.69
N LEU A 32 7.08 2.26 4.81
CA LEU A 32 5.81 2.83 4.38
C LEU A 32 6.06 3.91 3.33
N LEU A 33 5.28 3.87 2.25
CA LEU A 33 5.17 4.97 1.30
C LEU A 33 4.12 5.94 1.82
N MET A 34 4.56 7.12 2.23
CA MET A 34 3.75 8.16 2.83
C MET A 34 3.59 9.33 1.86
N TYR A 35 2.39 9.87 1.76
CA TYR A 35 2.13 11.10 1.01
C TYR A 35 1.95 12.29 1.94
N PRO A 36 2.44 13.48 1.54
CA PRO A 36 2.27 14.68 2.34
C PRO A 36 0.80 15.11 2.39
N PRO A 37 0.39 15.81 3.46
CA PRO A 37 -0.93 16.43 3.50
C PRO A 37 -1.06 17.51 2.42
N GLN A 38 -2.30 17.79 2.09
CA GLN A 38 -2.68 18.82 1.13
C GLN A 38 -3.73 19.74 1.75
N VAL A 39 -3.71 21.02 1.36
CA VAL A 39 -4.69 22.01 1.77
C VAL A 39 -5.20 22.77 0.55
N GLU A 40 -6.43 23.26 0.63
CA GLU A 40 -6.98 24.17 -0.35
C GLU A 40 -6.19 25.48 -0.35
N ASP A 41 -5.83 25.94 -1.54
CA ASP A 41 -5.13 27.20 -1.77
C ASP A 41 -5.58 27.78 -3.12
N PRO A 42 -6.54 28.72 -3.12
CA PRO A 42 -7.10 29.26 -4.36
C PRO A 42 -6.09 30.07 -5.18
N ALA A 43 -4.93 30.43 -4.60
CA ALA A 43 -3.87 31.13 -5.32
C ALA A 43 -3.00 30.20 -6.19
N LEU A 44 -3.13 28.87 -6.02
CA LEU A 44 -2.34 27.89 -6.77
C LEU A 44 -3.10 27.25 -7.94
N PRO A 45 -2.37 26.77 -8.97
CA PRO A 45 -2.97 25.93 -10.02
C PRO A 45 -3.75 24.76 -9.41
N LYS A 46 -5.00 24.59 -9.86
CA LYS A 46 -5.95 23.58 -9.36
C LYS A 46 -6.35 23.73 -7.88
N GLY A 47 -6.07 24.87 -7.25
CA GLY A 47 -6.59 25.21 -5.93
C GLY A 47 -6.00 24.39 -4.77
N GLN A 48 -4.84 23.76 -4.95
CA GLN A 48 -4.28 22.80 -3.98
C GLN A 48 -2.78 23.02 -3.72
N ARG A 49 -2.42 23.10 -2.44
CA ARG A 49 -1.04 23.17 -1.95
C ARG A 49 -0.68 21.89 -1.20
N LEU A 50 0.48 21.31 -1.52
CA LEU A 50 1.08 20.23 -0.74
C LEU A 50 1.89 20.83 0.41
N LEU A 51 1.93 20.12 1.54
CA LEU A 51 2.71 20.50 2.71
C LEU A 51 3.82 19.44 2.97
N PRO A 52 4.88 19.41 2.15
CA PRO A 52 5.96 18.42 2.28
C PRO A 52 6.84 18.61 3.53
N GLU A 53 6.67 19.72 4.25
CA GLU A 53 7.37 19.99 5.51
C GLU A 53 6.49 19.76 6.75
N ALA A 54 5.25 19.26 6.56
CA ALA A 54 4.39 18.89 7.68
C ALA A 54 5.01 17.73 8.49
N PRO A 55 4.75 17.65 9.81
CA PRO A 55 5.15 16.51 10.63
C PRO A 55 4.70 15.17 10.02
N LEU A 56 5.55 14.13 10.07
CA LEU A 56 5.22 12.80 9.51
C LEU A 56 3.92 12.19 10.07
N ALA A 57 3.51 12.57 11.27
CA ALA A 57 2.25 12.15 11.88
C ALA A 57 1.00 12.61 11.07
N ASP A 58 1.13 13.70 10.32
CA ASP A 58 0.05 14.25 9.49
C ASP A 58 0.06 13.67 8.06
N TRP A 59 1.02 12.79 7.75
CA TRP A 59 1.15 12.18 6.42
C TRP A 59 0.26 10.94 6.31
N ARG A 60 -0.21 10.66 5.10
CA ARG A 60 -1.08 9.50 4.82
C ARG A 60 -0.27 8.34 4.27
N GLU A 61 -0.36 7.17 4.92
CA GLU A 61 0.14 5.90 4.37
C GLU A 61 -0.61 5.57 3.07
N GLN A 62 0.12 5.24 2.01
CA GLN A 62 -0.45 4.71 0.77
C GLN A 62 -0.23 3.21 0.63
N ALA A 63 0.97 2.75 1.00
CA ALA A 63 1.37 1.37 0.81
C ALA A 63 2.51 1.02 1.78
N ALA A 64 2.69 -0.27 2.01
CA ALA A 64 3.74 -0.81 2.86
C ALA A 64 4.58 -1.84 2.11
N PHE A 65 5.88 -1.83 2.40
CA PHE A 65 6.91 -2.58 1.68
C PHE A 65 7.84 -3.30 2.65
N PRO A 66 8.45 -4.43 2.23
CA PRO A 66 9.37 -5.19 3.07
C PRO A 66 10.74 -4.51 3.26
N SER A 67 11.13 -3.60 2.35
CA SER A 67 12.44 -2.93 2.38
C SER A 67 12.36 -1.49 1.86
N GLU A 68 13.42 -0.72 2.12
CA GLU A 68 13.58 0.65 1.63
C GLU A 68 13.61 0.70 0.11
N GLU A 69 14.31 -0.25 -0.51
CA GLU A 69 14.49 -0.36 -1.94
C GLU A 69 13.15 -0.64 -2.62
N ALA A 70 12.36 -1.57 -2.05
CA ALA A 70 11.03 -1.89 -2.57
C ALA A 70 10.08 -0.68 -2.47
N CYS A 71 10.13 0.09 -1.38
CA CYS A 71 9.37 1.32 -1.26
C CYS A 71 9.83 2.38 -2.26
N THR A 72 11.13 2.57 -2.41
CA THR A 72 11.71 3.57 -3.30
C THR A 72 11.40 3.26 -4.76
N GLU A 73 11.44 1.99 -5.15
CA GLU A 73 11.05 1.55 -6.49
C GLU A 73 9.56 1.77 -6.75
N ALA A 74 8.71 1.48 -5.75
CA ALA A 74 7.29 1.79 -5.85
C ALA A 74 7.04 3.30 -5.98
N LYS A 75 7.77 4.14 -5.23
CA LYS A 75 7.73 5.61 -5.37
C LYS A 75 8.12 6.03 -6.78
N ARG A 76 9.20 5.50 -7.35
CA ARG A 76 9.65 5.81 -8.72
C ARG A 76 8.62 5.41 -9.77
N THR A 77 8.05 4.21 -9.63
CA THR A 77 6.99 3.70 -10.50
C THR A 77 5.77 4.62 -10.48
N ASP A 78 5.38 5.07 -9.29
CA ASP A 78 4.24 5.97 -9.10
C ASP A 78 4.47 7.38 -9.68
N ILE A 79 5.68 7.92 -9.52
CA ILE A 79 6.10 9.18 -10.17
C ILE A 79 5.97 9.05 -11.69
N ASN A 80 6.58 8.03 -12.28
CA ASN A 80 6.57 7.84 -13.74
C ASN A 80 5.14 7.67 -14.26
N ARG A 81 4.34 6.81 -13.61
CA ARG A 81 2.93 6.62 -13.96
C ARG A 81 2.14 7.93 -13.91
N SER A 82 2.32 8.71 -12.85
CA SER A 82 1.63 9.99 -12.69
C SER A 82 2.04 11.00 -13.76
N ILE A 83 3.34 11.03 -14.11
CA ILE A 83 3.85 11.91 -15.17
C ILE A 83 3.27 11.51 -16.52
N ASP A 84 3.29 10.23 -16.87
CA ASP A 84 2.79 9.75 -18.15
C ASP A 84 1.28 10.00 -18.30
N HIS A 85 0.51 9.77 -17.22
CA HIS A 85 -0.90 10.12 -17.18
C HIS A 85 -1.11 11.63 -17.35
N ALA A 86 -0.38 12.46 -16.61
CA ALA A 86 -0.52 13.91 -16.69
C ALA A 86 -0.12 14.49 -18.06
N ARG A 87 0.88 13.89 -18.72
CA ARG A 87 1.28 14.22 -20.09
C ARG A 87 0.17 13.90 -21.09
N ALA A 88 -0.47 12.73 -20.94
CA ALA A 88 -1.59 12.33 -21.80
C ALA A 88 -2.79 13.28 -21.65
N GLU A 89 -3.11 13.69 -20.42
CA GLU A 89 -4.29 14.51 -20.13
C GLU A 89 -4.10 16.01 -20.37
N SER A 90 -2.90 16.54 -20.11
CA SER A 90 -2.66 18.00 -20.06
C SER A 90 -1.50 18.48 -20.92
N GLY A 91 -0.78 17.56 -21.58
CA GLY A 91 0.40 17.84 -22.38
C GLY A 91 1.68 17.98 -21.55
N GLU A 92 2.83 17.82 -22.22
CA GLU A 92 4.17 17.81 -21.60
C GLU A 92 4.43 19.02 -20.70
N ALA A 93 4.10 20.22 -21.20
CA ALA A 93 4.37 21.47 -20.50
C ALA A 93 3.61 21.61 -19.17
N ASN A 94 2.47 20.93 -19.02
CA ASN A 94 1.58 21.07 -17.87
C ASN A 94 1.69 19.91 -16.86
N ALA A 95 2.29 18.78 -17.24
CA ALA A 95 2.37 17.58 -16.41
C ALA A 95 2.99 17.85 -15.02
N LYS A 96 3.97 18.76 -14.93
CA LYS A 96 4.62 19.14 -13.66
C LYS A 96 3.68 19.84 -12.66
N TYR A 97 2.56 20.42 -13.11
CA TYR A 97 1.58 21.07 -12.26
C TYR A 97 0.50 20.12 -11.76
N ASP A 98 0.43 18.90 -12.32
CA ASP A 98 -0.54 17.90 -11.92
C ASP A 98 -0.34 17.51 -10.45
N LEU A 99 -1.46 17.41 -9.73
CA LEU A 99 -1.43 17.16 -8.29
C LEU A 99 -0.93 15.75 -7.96
N ALA A 100 -1.23 14.75 -8.79
CA ALA A 100 -0.74 13.39 -8.59
C ALA A 100 0.78 13.33 -8.77
N VAL A 101 1.31 14.00 -9.81
CA VAL A 101 2.76 14.11 -10.04
C VAL A 101 3.45 14.74 -8.85
N ARG A 102 2.98 15.91 -8.41
CA ARG A 102 3.57 16.63 -7.27
C ARG A 102 3.53 15.78 -6.00
N ARG A 103 2.42 15.09 -5.74
CA ARG A 103 2.25 14.22 -4.58
C ARG A 103 3.20 13.04 -4.58
N ALA A 104 3.34 12.35 -5.72
CA ALA A 104 4.26 11.23 -5.88
C ALA A 104 5.73 11.67 -5.70
N VAL A 105 6.10 12.83 -6.25
CA VAL A 105 7.45 13.40 -6.10
C VAL A 105 7.77 13.69 -4.63
N HIS A 106 6.84 14.31 -3.91
CA HIS A 106 6.99 14.65 -2.49
C HIS A 106 6.72 13.50 -1.53
N ALA A 107 6.33 12.32 -2.01
CA ALA A 107 6.16 11.14 -1.18
C ALA A 107 7.47 10.78 -0.46
N ARG A 108 7.38 10.13 0.71
CA ARG A 108 8.55 9.66 1.47
C ARG A 108 8.41 8.17 1.74
N CYS A 109 9.53 7.47 1.63
CA CYS A 109 9.68 6.13 2.17
C CYS A 109 10.24 6.26 3.58
N VAL A 110 9.48 5.79 4.57
CA VAL A 110 9.85 5.91 5.98
C VAL A 110 9.80 4.54 6.65
N PRO A 111 10.69 4.26 7.61
CA PRO A 111 10.56 3.06 8.44
C PRO A 111 9.23 3.07 9.18
N ALA A 112 8.52 1.94 9.18
CA ALA A 112 7.22 1.83 9.84
C ALA A 112 7.32 1.97 11.38
N ALA A 113 8.52 1.84 11.94
CA ALA A 113 8.79 2.11 13.35
C ALA A 113 8.77 3.61 13.68
N GLU A 114 9.15 4.48 12.75
CA GLU A 114 9.18 5.95 12.96
C GLU A 114 7.77 6.54 12.98
N VAL A 115 6.87 6.04 12.13
CA VAL A 115 5.47 6.49 12.10
C VAL A 115 4.71 6.07 13.35
N ARG A 116 5.06 4.90 13.92
CA ARG A 116 4.41 4.35 15.12
C ARG A 116 5.05 4.80 16.43
N SER A 117 6.24 5.41 16.38
CA SER A 117 6.86 5.98 17.56
C SER A 117 6.25 7.35 17.79
N PRO A 118 5.49 7.57 18.89
CA PRO A 118 5.25 8.92 19.37
C PRO A 118 6.58 9.43 19.93
N ALA A 119 7.49 9.86 19.05
CA ALA A 119 8.77 10.40 19.48
C ALA A 119 8.52 11.72 20.21
N SER A 120 8.56 11.62 21.54
CA SER A 120 9.08 12.58 22.51
C SER A 120 8.78 14.05 22.22
N ARG A 121 7.70 14.54 22.84
CA ARG A 121 7.59 15.96 23.23
C ARG A 121 8.68 16.21 24.28
N ASP A 122 9.83 16.70 23.83
CA ASP A 122 10.78 17.41 24.69
C ASP A 122 10.53 18.92 24.56
#